data_AF-A0A960MZ76-F1
#
_entry.id   AF-A0A960MZ76-F1
#
_cell.length_a   1.000
_cell.length_b   1.000
_cell.length_c   1.000
_cell.angle_alpha   90.00
_cell.angle_beta   90.00
_cell.angle_gamma   90.00
#
_symmetry.space_group_name_H-M   'P 1'
#
loop_
_entity.id
_entity.type
_entity.pdbx_description
1 polymer ?
#
loop_
_entity_poly.entity_id
_entity_poly.type
_entity_poly.pdbx_seq_one_letter_code
_entity_poly.pdbx_strand_id
1 'polypeptide(L)'
;LDHRAGGYDVELGWTGEVATLKKESEWTAPLAVSSHRKEDSTQRDLLSYTGKPLSLTDHTNDVVAETKAILDALGISTKWSPPLLTAAQWHDVGKSFKEFQEMLRSAAGEDAPADVLAKSGGKGGSMPRWRKHFRHELASALAWLTHHDGTEHADLIAYVIAAHHGKVRLSIRSLPEEQPPPDRATDLMARGVIDGDELPEVSWSGVSMPKTVLGLQLMRMGCDEKGRTSWLARMIALRDEMGPFALAYLETLLRAADMRASAAEAYRTA
;
A
#
# COMPACT_ATOMS: atom_id res chain seq x y z
N LEU A 1 0.07 18.88 -15.74
CA LEU A 1 -0.41 19.06 -17.12
C LEU A 1 -0.83 20.52 -17.26
N ASP A 2 -0.35 21.20 -18.29
CA ASP A 2 -0.74 22.58 -18.57
C ASP A 2 -2.17 22.58 -19.11
N HIS A 3 -3.06 23.37 -18.51
CA HIS A 3 -4.46 23.50 -18.93
C HIS A 3 -4.59 24.08 -20.35
N ARG A 4 -3.53 24.72 -20.86
CA ARG A 4 -3.42 25.22 -22.24
C ARG A 4 -3.25 24.12 -23.29
N ALA A 5 -3.04 22.86 -22.87
CA ALA A 5 -2.87 21.73 -23.79
C ALA A 5 -4.16 21.32 -24.53
N GLY A 6 -5.32 21.87 -24.14
CA GLY A 6 -6.63 21.54 -24.73
C GLY A 6 -7.16 20.16 -24.31
N GLY A 7 -8.39 19.84 -24.74
CA GLY A 7 -9.00 18.52 -24.50
C GLY A 7 -9.65 18.33 -23.13
N TYR A 8 -10.14 19.42 -22.49
CA TYR A 8 -10.91 19.36 -21.25
C TYR A 8 -12.25 20.07 -21.45
N ASP A 9 -13.35 19.35 -21.24
CA ASP A 9 -14.70 19.90 -21.19
C ASP A 9 -15.19 20.05 -19.74
N VAL A 10 -16.02 21.07 -19.49
CA VAL A 10 -16.46 21.43 -18.14
C VAL A 10 -17.51 20.47 -17.56
N GLU A 11 -18.26 19.77 -18.41
CA GLU A 11 -19.24 18.78 -18.00
C GLU A 11 -18.66 17.36 -18.05
N LEU A 12 -17.83 17.08 -19.06
CA LEU A 12 -17.34 15.73 -19.35
C LEU A 12 -15.93 15.45 -18.81
N GLY A 13 -15.19 16.47 -18.37
CA GLY A 13 -13.80 16.33 -17.92
C GLY A 13 -12.81 16.18 -19.08
N TRP A 14 -11.77 15.36 -18.93
CA TRP A 14 -10.74 15.17 -19.97
C TRP A 14 -11.31 14.38 -21.17
N THR A 15 -11.42 15.05 -22.32
CA THR A 15 -11.90 14.47 -23.60
C THR A 15 -10.74 14.09 -24.52
N GLY A 16 -9.56 14.70 -24.36
CA GLY A 16 -8.40 14.48 -25.24
C GLY A 16 -8.52 15.08 -26.65
N GLU A 17 -9.65 15.73 -26.96
CA GLU A 17 -9.88 16.35 -28.27
C GLU A 17 -9.53 17.84 -28.25
N VAL A 18 -8.46 18.21 -28.94
CA VAL A 18 -7.99 19.60 -29.07
C VAL A 18 -9.02 20.51 -29.75
N ALA A 19 -9.94 19.93 -30.53
CA ALA A 19 -11.04 20.66 -31.18
C ALA A 19 -12.02 21.32 -30.19
N THR A 20 -11.98 20.94 -28.90
CA THR A 20 -12.79 21.51 -27.83
C THR A 20 -12.07 22.57 -27.00
N LEU A 21 -11.02 23.20 -27.54
CA LEU A 21 -10.34 24.35 -26.92
C LEU A 21 -11.35 25.50 -26.68
N LYS A 22 -11.93 25.53 -25.47
CA LYS A 22 -12.74 26.64 -25.00
C LYS A 22 -11.89 27.90 -24.90
N LYS A 23 -12.50 29.07 -25.11
CA LYS A 23 -11.82 30.37 -24.90
C LYS A 23 -11.39 30.47 -23.43
N GLU A 24 -10.31 31.21 -23.16
CA GLU A 24 -9.78 31.40 -21.79
C GLU A 24 -10.84 31.90 -20.79
N SER A 25 -11.83 32.65 -21.27
CA SER A 25 -12.98 33.12 -20.49
C SER A 25 -13.97 32.03 -20.04
N GLU A 26 -13.92 30.85 -20.64
CA GLU A 26 -14.82 29.71 -20.39
C GLU A 26 -14.13 28.58 -19.62
N TRP A 27 -12.89 28.81 -19.18
CA TRP A 27 -12.16 27.85 -18.39
C TRP A 27 -12.70 27.79 -16.96
N THR A 28 -12.83 26.58 -16.43
CA THR A 28 -13.19 26.40 -15.02
C THR A 28 -12.07 26.95 -14.15
N ALA A 29 -12.39 27.93 -13.30
CA ALA A 29 -11.46 28.41 -12.30
C ALA A 29 -11.09 27.25 -11.35
N PRO A 30 -9.80 26.95 -11.14
CA PRO A 30 -9.40 25.95 -10.15
C PRO A 30 -10.00 26.33 -8.80
N LEU A 31 -10.66 25.38 -8.13
CA LEU A 31 -11.11 25.58 -6.76
C LEU A 31 -9.90 25.93 -5.90
N ALA A 32 -9.96 27.07 -5.21
CA ALA A 32 -8.94 27.46 -4.25
C ALA A 32 -8.90 26.41 -3.13
N VAL A 33 -7.89 25.54 -3.16
CA VAL A 33 -7.69 24.54 -2.11
C VAL A 33 -7.24 25.28 -0.87
N SER A 34 -8.11 25.39 0.14
CA SER A 34 -7.91 26.19 1.36
C SER A 34 -6.74 25.74 2.23
N SER A 35 -6.18 24.56 1.96
CA SER A 35 -4.93 24.11 2.55
C SER A 35 -4.25 23.09 1.64
N HIS A 36 -3.01 23.35 1.25
CA HIS A 36 -2.12 22.28 0.79
C HIS A 36 -1.81 21.38 2.00
N ARG A 37 -2.66 20.39 2.29
CA ARG A 37 -2.18 19.23 3.03
C ARG A 37 -1.04 18.65 2.20
N LYS A 38 0.16 18.52 2.78
CA LYS A 38 1.31 17.95 2.06
C LYS A 38 0.90 16.58 1.52
N GLU A 39 0.96 16.42 0.20
CA GLU A 39 0.61 15.17 -0.49
C GLU A 39 1.44 13.99 0.04
N ASP A 40 0.82 12.80 0.02
CA ASP A 40 1.48 11.52 0.29
C ASP A 40 2.58 11.31 -0.76
N SER A 41 3.80 11.71 -0.42
CA SER A 41 4.92 11.69 -1.34
C SER A 41 5.63 10.33 -1.31
N THR A 42 6.51 10.12 -2.28
CA THR A 42 7.36 8.92 -2.31
C THR A 42 8.21 8.76 -1.03
N GLN A 43 8.38 9.83 -0.25
CA GLN A 43 9.29 9.90 0.90
C GLN A 43 8.60 9.78 2.26
N ARG A 44 7.26 9.82 2.38
CA ARG A 44 6.58 9.83 3.68
C ARG A 44 5.33 8.97 3.69
N ASP A 45 5.20 8.15 4.72
CA ASP A 45 3.94 7.58 5.15
C ASP A 45 3.42 8.42 6.33
N LEU A 46 2.50 9.34 6.03
CA LEU A 46 1.97 10.31 7.01
C LEU A 46 0.99 9.68 8.00
N LEU A 47 0.44 8.50 7.70
CA LEU A 47 -0.61 7.84 8.49
C LEU A 47 -0.05 7.02 9.66
N SER A 48 1.25 6.77 9.68
CA SER A 48 1.93 6.04 10.76
C SER A 48 2.06 6.82 12.09
N TYR A 49 1.60 8.09 12.17
CA TYR A 49 1.78 8.97 13.33
C TYR A 49 0.44 9.52 13.86
N THR A 50 -0.13 8.91 14.90
CA THR A 50 -1.48 9.24 15.39
C THR A 50 -1.55 9.68 16.86
N GLY A 51 -0.43 10.08 17.46
CA GLY A 51 -0.41 10.68 18.81
C GLY A 51 -0.43 9.67 19.96
N LYS A 52 -0.86 8.43 19.72
CA LYS A 52 -0.70 7.28 20.63
C LYS A 52 -0.28 6.02 19.86
N PRO A 53 0.58 5.15 20.43
CA PRO A 53 0.92 3.87 19.80
C PRO A 53 -0.34 3.02 19.62
N LEU A 54 -0.45 2.36 18.46
CA LEU A 54 -1.54 1.43 18.16
C LEU A 54 -0.96 0.11 17.67
N SER A 55 -1.49 -1.01 18.18
CA SER A 55 -1.03 -2.35 17.78
C SER A 55 -1.47 -2.68 16.35
N LEU A 56 -0.72 -3.58 15.69
CA LEU A 56 -1.07 -4.15 14.40
C LEU A 56 -2.45 -4.82 14.47
N THR A 57 -2.69 -5.60 15.52
CA THR A 57 -3.97 -6.30 15.72
C THR A 57 -5.15 -5.35 15.77
N ASP A 58 -5.07 -4.29 16.59
CA ASP A 58 -6.19 -3.36 16.76
C ASP A 58 -6.47 -2.61 15.48
N HIS A 59 -5.43 -2.07 14.84
CA HIS A 59 -5.56 -1.38 13.57
C HIS A 59 -6.15 -2.29 12.48
N THR A 60 -5.63 -3.51 12.34
CA THR A 60 -6.17 -4.48 11.39
C THR A 60 -7.64 -4.79 11.66
N ASN A 61 -8.04 -4.98 12.93
CA ASN A 61 -9.45 -5.21 13.29
C ASN A 61 -10.33 -4.01 12.88
N ASP A 62 -9.88 -2.79 13.13
CA ASP A 62 -10.59 -1.56 12.74
C ASP A 62 -10.72 -1.46 11.21
N VAL A 63 -9.64 -1.70 10.44
CA VAL A 63 -9.67 -1.67 8.97
C VAL A 63 -10.58 -2.77 8.41
N VAL A 64 -10.55 -3.98 8.97
CA VAL A 64 -11.43 -5.08 8.55
C VAL A 64 -12.90 -4.73 8.82
N ALA A 65 -13.21 -4.14 9.98
CA ALA A 65 -14.57 -3.70 10.32
C ALA A 65 -15.06 -2.59 9.37
N GLU A 66 -14.25 -1.58 9.09
CA GLU A 66 -14.57 -0.50 8.14
C GLU A 66 -14.71 -1.04 6.71
N THR A 67 -13.84 -1.98 6.30
CA THR A 67 -13.94 -2.65 5.00
C THR A 67 -15.27 -3.36 4.88
N LYS A 68 -15.65 -4.16 5.88
CA LYS A 68 -16.94 -4.84 5.90
C LYS A 68 -18.11 -3.86 5.83
N ALA A 69 -18.09 -2.78 6.60
CA ALA A 69 -19.14 -1.76 6.59
C ALA A 69 -19.30 -1.09 5.22
N ILE A 70 -18.20 -0.78 4.54
CA ILE A 70 -18.22 -0.22 3.18
C ILE A 70 -18.80 -1.22 2.19
N LEU A 71 -18.36 -2.48 2.23
CA LEU A 71 -18.83 -3.54 1.33
C LEU A 71 -20.33 -3.77 1.48
N ASP A 72 -20.83 -3.83 2.72
CA ASP A 72 -22.25 -4.01 3.03
C ASP A 72 -23.07 -2.82 2.54
N ALA A 73 -22.61 -1.59 2.78
CA ALA A 73 -23.32 -0.37 2.38
C ALA A 73 -23.40 -0.18 0.86
N LEU A 74 -22.39 -0.62 0.12
CA LEU A 74 -22.34 -0.53 -1.34
C LEU A 74 -22.96 -1.75 -2.04
N GLY A 75 -23.36 -2.78 -1.29
CA GLY A 75 -23.89 -4.02 -1.85
C GLY A 75 -22.88 -4.74 -2.75
N ILE A 76 -21.60 -4.72 -2.38
CA ILE A 76 -20.54 -5.37 -3.17
C ILE A 76 -20.79 -6.87 -3.20
N SER A 77 -20.67 -7.44 -4.40
CA SER A 77 -20.86 -8.88 -4.64
C SER A 77 -20.00 -9.74 -3.70
N THR A 78 -20.58 -10.86 -3.27
CA THR A 78 -19.88 -11.89 -2.49
C THR A 78 -18.66 -12.48 -3.21
N LYS A 79 -18.51 -12.25 -4.52
CA LYS A 79 -17.28 -12.55 -5.27
C LYS A 79 -16.09 -11.72 -4.79
N TRP A 80 -16.30 -10.44 -4.44
CA TRP A 80 -15.22 -9.49 -4.16
C TRP A 80 -15.02 -9.22 -2.68
N SER A 81 -16.05 -9.46 -1.86
CA SER A 81 -15.97 -9.20 -0.43
C SER A 81 -14.91 -10.05 0.29
N PRO A 82 -14.81 -11.38 0.09
CA PRO A 82 -13.79 -12.18 0.78
C PRO A 82 -12.35 -11.77 0.41
N PRO A 83 -11.97 -11.58 -0.87
CA PRO A 83 -10.64 -11.08 -1.22
C PRO A 83 -10.32 -9.72 -0.59
N LEU A 84 -11.27 -8.79 -0.54
CA LEU A 84 -11.04 -7.48 0.07
C LEU A 84 -10.88 -7.54 1.59
N LEU A 85 -11.63 -8.41 2.28
CA LEU A 85 -11.47 -8.62 3.72
C LEU A 85 -10.12 -9.29 4.03
N THR A 86 -9.68 -10.25 3.21
CA THR A 86 -8.34 -10.84 3.33
C THR A 86 -7.24 -9.80 3.06
N ALA A 87 -7.39 -8.98 2.03
CA ALA A 87 -6.45 -7.89 1.76
C ALA A 87 -6.38 -6.91 2.94
N ALA A 88 -7.52 -6.52 3.52
CA ALA A 88 -7.58 -5.71 4.73
C ALA A 88 -6.87 -6.36 5.92
N GLN A 89 -6.98 -7.67 6.08
CA GLN A 89 -6.31 -8.39 7.15
C GLN A 89 -4.77 -8.42 6.98
N TRP A 90 -4.27 -8.44 5.74
CA TRP A 90 -2.84 -8.59 5.44
C TRP A 90 -2.12 -7.29 5.10
N HIS A 91 -2.84 -6.19 4.83
CA HIS A 91 -2.27 -4.98 4.20
C HIS A 91 -1.03 -4.42 4.92
N ASP A 92 -1.00 -4.56 6.24
CA ASP A 92 -0.01 -3.93 7.12
C ASP A 92 0.98 -4.90 7.78
N VAL A 93 0.92 -6.21 7.48
CA VAL A 93 1.84 -7.19 8.13
C VAL A 93 3.31 -6.86 7.86
N GLY A 94 3.62 -6.22 6.73
CA GLY A 94 4.94 -5.70 6.39
C GLY A 94 5.46 -4.64 7.35
N LYS A 95 4.62 -4.04 8.21
CA LYS A 95 5.07 -3.18 9.30
C LYS A 95 5.81 -3.98 10.37
N SER A 96 5.64 -5.30 10.46
CA SER A 96 6.42 -6.16 11.38
C SER A 96 7.92 -6.23 11.06
N PHE A 97 8.35 -5.66 9.93
CA PHE A 97 9.75 -5.58 9.53
C PHE A 97 10.61 -4.95 10.62
N LYS A 98 11.72 -5.60 10.98
CA LYS A 98 12.52 -5.28 12.17
C LYS A 98 12.92 -3.80 12.24
N GLU A 99 13.56 -3.28 11.20
CA GLU A 99 14.03 -1.89 11.15
C GLU A 99 12.87 -0.88 11.13
N PHE A 100 11.70 -1.29 10.61
CA PHE A 100 10.49 -0.48 10.65
C PHE A 100 9.91 -0.42 12.07
N GLN A 101 9.90 -1.55 12.78
CA GLN A 101 9.51 -1.59 14.20
C GLN A 101 10.49 -0.82 15.08
N GLU A 102 11.79 -0.90 14.84
CA GLU A 102 12.80 -0.08 15.54
C GLU A 102 12.53 1.41 15.33
N MET A 103 12.22 1.83 14.09
CA MET A 103 11.82 3.19 13.79
C MET A 103 10.55 3.59 14.57
N LEU A 104 9.47 2.81 14.50
CA LEU A 104 8.22 3.12 15.20
C LEU A 104 8.40 3.18 16.73
N ARG A 105 9.16 2.25 17.31
CA ARG A 105 9.42 2.20 18.75
C ARG A 105 10.27 3.36 19.23
N SER A 106 11.28 3.77 18.45
CA SER A 106 12.08 4.96 18.76
C SER A 106 11.23 6.24 18.80
N ALA A 107 10.10 6.24 18.11
CA ALA A 107 9.15 7.34 18.06
C ALA A 107 8.02 7.24 19.11
N ALA A 108 7.80 6.07 19.70
CA ALA A 108 6.72 5.79 20.64
C ALA A 108 7.08 6.11 22.11
N GLY A 109 8.37 6.22 22.45
CA GLY A 109 8.83 6.44 23.82
C GLY A 109 8.83 5.16 24.67
N GLU A 110 8.99 5.30 25.99
CA GLU A 110 9.14 4.17 26.93
C GLU A 110 7.85 3.35 27.12
N ASP A 111 6.68 3.88 26.75
CA ASP A 111 5.36 3.25 26.90
C ASP A 111 4.89 2.48 25.64
N ALA A 112 5.81 2.07 24.75
CA ALA A 112 5.45 1.34 23.55
C ALA A 112 4.92 -0.07 23.89
N PRO A 113 3.74 -0.49 23.37
CA PRO A 113 3.24 -1.85 23.51
C PRO A 113 4.28 -2.91 23.12
N ALA A 114 4.30 -4.05 23.80
CA ALA A 114 5.19 -5.17 23.44
C ALA A 114 4.89 -5.71 22.03
N ASP A 115 3.61 -5.65 21.63
CA ASP A 115 3.13 -6.13 20.32
C ASP A 115 3.71 -5.33 19.15
N VAL A 116 3.59 -5.89 17.95
CA VAL A 116 3.93 -5.21 16.69
C VAL A 116 3.06 -3.96 16.56
N LEU A 117 3.70 -2.82 16.27
CA LEU A 117 3.01 -1.54 16.12
C LEU A 117 2.55 -1.33 14.68
N ALA A 118 1.30 -0.89 14.51
CA ALA A 118 0.80 -0.32 13.26
C ALA A 118 1.18 1.15 13.10
N LYS A 119 1.21 1.87 14.23
CA LYS A 119 1.41 3.33 14.30
C LYS A 119 2.19 3.70 15.55
N SER A 120 3.01 4.74 15.47
CA SER A 120 3.75 5.27 16.63
C SER A 120 3.03 6.47 17.28
N GLY A 121 3.30 6.66 18.57
CA GLY A 121 2.72 7.77 19.34
C GLY A 121 3.30 9.15 19.00
N GLY A 122 4.54 9.23 18.51
CA GLY A 122 5.21 10.49 18.23
C GLY A 122 5.90 10.51 16.87
N LYS A 123 6.32 11.71 16.45
CA LYS A 123 7.21 11.88 15.29
C LYS A 123 8.65 11.64 15.75
N GLY A 124 9.28 10.59 15.25
CA GLY A 124 10.63 10.21 15.62
C GLY A 124 11.10 9.00 14.81
N GLY A 125 12.39 8.71 14.85
CA GLY A 125 12.99 7.61 14.10
C GLY A 125 13.11 7.87 12.59
N SER A 126 14.03 7.15 11.97
CA SER A 126 14.13 7.08 10.52
C SER A 126 14.65 5.72 10.12
N MET A 127 14.14 5.17 9.02
CA MET A 127 14.78 4.02 8.38
C MET A 127 16.26 4.31 8.11
N PRO A 128 17.14 3.30 8.13
CA PRO A 128 18.52 3.47 7.69
C PRO A 128 18.60 4.16 6.34
N ARG A 129 19.62 5.01 6.13
CA ARG A 129 19.73 5.86 4.92
C ARG A 129 19.59 5.06 3.62
N TRP A 130 20.16 3.86 3.56
CA TRP A 130 20.07 2.97 2.41
C TRP A 130 18.67 2.36 2.21
N ARG A 131 17.85 2.30 3.26
CA ARG A 131 16.48 1.78 3.26
C ARG A 131 15.39 2.85 3.42
N LYS A 132 15.71 4.11 3.15
CA LYS A 132 14.81 5.27 3.34
C LYS A 132 13.50 5.23 2.53
N HIS A 133 13.44 4.36 1.51
CA HIS A 133 12.29 4.20 0.62
C HIS A 133 11.43 2.97 0.97
N PHE A 134 11.64 2.39 2.16
CA PHE A 134 10.89 1.23 2.63
C PHE A 134 9.37 1.41 2.48
N ARG A 135 8.73 0.36 1.97
CA ARG A 135 7.28 0.23 1.79
C ARG A 135 6.83 -1.05 2.47
N HIS A 136 6.05 -0.91 3.54
CA HIS A 136 5.46 -2.05 4.22
C HIS A 136 4.47 -2.77 3.30
N GLU A 137 3.82 -2.06 2.38
CA GLU A 137 2.85 -2.60 1.41
C GLU A 137 3.48 -3.66 0.50
N LEU A 138 4.72 -3.42 0.05
CA LEU A 138 5.45 -4.40 -0.74
C LEU A 138 5.83 -5.62 0.12
N ALA A 139 6.32 -5.39 1.34
CA ALA A 139 6.66 -6.49 2.25
C ALA A 139 5.41 -7.34 2.59
N SER A 140 4.26 -6.72 2.82
CA SER A 140 2.97 -7.38 3.04
C SER A 140 2.55 -8.22 1.84
N ALA A 141 2.63 -7.68 0.62
CA ALA A 141 2.23 -8.41 -0.59
C ALA A 141 3.15 -9.60 -0.88
N LEU A 142 4.46 -9.44 -0.66
CA LEU A 142 5.43 -10.53 -0.79
C LEU A 142 5.19 -11.62 0.26
N ALA A 143 4.91 -11.23 1.52
CA ALA A 143 4.57 -12.18 2.57
C ALA A 143 3.30 -12.98 2.24
N TRP A 144 2.24 -12.30 1.78
CA TRP A 144 1.01 -12.93 1.30
C TRP A 144 1.30 -13.96 0.19
N LEU A 145 2.04 -13.57 -0.85
CA LEU A 145 2.38 -14.48 -1.94
C LEU A 145 3.28 -15.63 -1.48
N THR A 146 4.17 -15.45 -0.51
CA THR A 146 4.98 -16.56 0.02
C THR A 146 4.12 -17.70 0.58
N HIS A 147 2.97 -17.39 1.19
CA HIS A 147 2.09 -18.38 1.84
C HIS A 147 0.91 -18.81 0.98
N HIS A 148 0.48 -17.98 0.03
CA HIS A 148 -0.80 -18.15 -0.66
C HIS A 148 -0.68 -18.12 -2.20
N ASP A 149 0.54 -18.17 -2.77
CA ASP A 149 0.70 -18.23 -4.23
C ASP A 149 -0.07 -19.41 -4.84
N GLY A 150 -0.68 -19.18 -6.00
CA GLY A 150 -1.49 -20.16 -6.71
C GLY A 150 -2.88 -20.43 -6.12
N THR A 151 -3.24 -19.82 -4.99
CA THR A 151 -4.63 -19.88 -4.48
C THR A 151 -5.57 -18.99 -5.29
N GLU A 152 -6.87 -19.26 -5.19
CA GLU A 152 -7.89 -18.40 -5.81
C GLU A 152 -7.75 -16.96 -5.29
N HIS A 153 -7.77 -15.99 -6.21
CA HIS A 153 -7.61 -14.57 -5.93
C HIS A 153 -6.27 -14.15 -5.31
N ALA A 154 -5.25 -15.04 -5.23
CA ALA A 154 -3.94 -14.72 -4.66
C ALA A 154 -3.35 -13.43 -5.24
N ASP A 155 -3.38 -13.29 -6.57
CA ASP A 155 -2.85 -12.11 -7.26
C ASP A 155 -3.69 -10.85 -6.99
N LEU A 156 -5.03 -10.97 -6.93
CA LEU A 156 -5.90 -9.83 -6.63
C LEU A 156 -5.66 -9.31 -5.21
N ILE A 157 -5.56 -10.22 -4.24
CA ILE A 157 -5.27 -9.87 -2.84
C ILE A 157 -3.89 -9.22 -2.75
N ALA A 158 -2.87 -9.80 -3.39
CA ALA A 158 -1.53 -9.22 -3.46
C ALA A 158 -1.54 -7.81 -4.08
N TYR A 159 -2.29 -7.61 -5.17
CA TYR A 159 -2.43 -6.32 -5.83
C TYR A 159 -3.03 -5.27 -4.90
N VAL A 160 -4.16 -5.58 -4.26
CA VAL A 160 -4.84 -4.64 -3.35
C VAL A 160 -3.96 -4.30 -2.16
N ILE A 161 -3.25 -5.28 -1.57
CA ILE A 161 -2.26 -5.07 -0.52
C ILE A 161 -1.14 -4.14 -1.00
N ALA A 162 -0.51 -4.42 -2.14
CA ALA A 162 0.63 -3.63 -2.61
C ALA A 162 0.22 -2.20 -3.03
N ALA A 163 -1.00 -2.05 -3.55
CA ALA A 163 -1.49 -0.82 -4.13
C ALA A 163 -2.22 0.09 -3.15
N HIS A 164 -2.44 -0.28 -1.88
CA HIS A 164 -3.34 0.50 -1.01
C HIS A 164 -2.88 1.95 -0.70
N HIS A 165 -1.59 2.29 -0.85
CA HIS A 165 -1.09 3.68 -0.85
C HIS A 165 -0.89 4.28 -2.26
N GLY A 166 -1.33 3.58 -3.30
CA GLY A 166 -1.33 4.01 -4.70
C GLY A 166 0.02 3.90 -5.44
N LYS A 167 0.99 3.13 -4.90
CA LYS A 167 2.39 3.17 -5.37
C LYS A 167 2.84 1.89 -6.09
N VAL A 168 2.49 0.70 -5.61
CA VAL A 168 2.96 -0.58 -6.17
C VAL A 168 1.82 -1.25 -6.95
N ARG A 169 1.48 -0.67 -8.12
CA ARG A 169 0.44 -1.22 -9.02
C ARG A 169 1.03 -2.22 -10.02
N LEU A 170 1.60 -1.73 -11.13
CA LEU A 170 2.04 -2.61 -12.23
C LEU A 170 3.49 -3.09 -12.14
N SER A 171 4.33 -2.42 -11.35
CA SER A 171 5.77 -2.64 -11.44
C SER A 171 6.47 -2.49 -10.09
N ILE A 172 7.22 -3.53 -9.73
CA ILE A 172 8.21 -3.52 -8.66
C ILE A 172 9.55 -3.17 -9.31
N ARG A 173 10.12 -2.02 -8.94
CA ARG A 173 11.41 -1.54 -9.43
C ARG A 173 12.15 -0.79 -8.34
N SER A 174 13.48 -0.88 -8.38
CA SER A 174 14.37 -0.04 -7.60
C SER A 174 14.17 1.44 -7.97
N LEU A 175 14.28 2.33 -6.99
CA LEU A 175 14.45 3.76 -7.22
C LEU A 175 15.91 4.09 -7.57
N PRO A 176 16.18 5.21 -8.25
CA PRO A 176 17.55 5.62 -8.60
C PRO A 176 18.51 5.72 -7.40
N GLU A 177 17.96 5.99 -6.22
CA GLU A 177 18.72 6.16 -4.97
C GLU A 177 18.78 4.89 -4.11
N GLU A 178 18.18 3.78 -4.57
CA GLU A 178 18.23 2.49 -3.89
C GLU A 178 19.48 1.74 -4.33
N GLN A 179 20.41 1.58 -3.39
CA GLN A 179 21.57 0.71 -3.53
C GLN A 179 21.60 -0.23 -2.32
N PRO A 180 21.66 -1.56 -2.55
CA PRO A 180 21.87 -2.50 -1.47
C PRO A 180 23.17 -2.17 -0.69
N PRO A 181 23.25 -2.55 0.59
CA PRO A 181 24.48 -2.40 1.35
C PRO A 181 25.62 -3.25 0.76
N PRO A 182 26.91 -2.92 1.04
CA PRO A 182 28.06 -3.55 0.38
C PRO A 182 28.13 -5.08 0.50
N ASP A 183 27.66 -5.64 1.62
CA ASP A 183 27.57 -7.07 1.88
C ASP A 183 26.47 -7.78 1.07
N ARG A 184 25.56 -7.01 0.47
CA ARG A 184 24.43 -7.46 -0.36
C ARG A 184 24.38 -6.79 -1.73
N ALA A 185 25.52 -6.29 -2.22
CA ALA A 185 25.59 -5.37 -3.36
C ALA A 185 24.97 -5.90 -4.66
N THR A 186 24.90 -7.22 -4.83
CA THR A 186 24.34 -7.89 -6.02
C THR A 186 22.87 -8.27 -5.88
N ASP A 187 22.29 -8.11 -4.69
CA ASP A 187 20.95 -8.58 -4.41
C ASP A 187 19.90 -7.62 -4.98
N LEU A 188 18.76 -8.19 -5.34
CA LEU A 188 17.64 -7.39 -5.83
C LEU A 188 17.12 -6.51 -4.70
N MET A 189 16.87 -5.24 -4.99
CA MET A 189 16.28 -4.30 -4.04
C MET A 189 15.16 -3.50 -4.71
N ALA A 190 14.03 -3.35 -4.04
CA ALA A 190 12.96 -2.47 -4.49
C ALA A 190 12.18 -1.95 -3.28
N ARG A 191 11.92 -0.64 -3.26
CA ARG A 191 11.10 0.00 -2.22
C ARG A 191 11.58 -0.34 -0.80
N GLY A 192 12.89 -0.29 -0.58
CA GLY A 192 13.57 -0.63 0.67
C GLY A 192 13.54 -2.11 1.06
N VAL A 193 12.90 -3.00 0.31
CA VAL A 193 13.02 -4.45 0.51
C VAL A 193 14.21 -4.97 -0.29
N ILE A 194 15.01 -5.85 0.29
CA ILE A 194 16.06 -6.62 -0.40
C ILE A 194 15.59 -8.08 -0.50
N ASP A 195 15.88 -8.76 -1.61
CA ASP A 195 15.58 -10.19 -1.78
C ASP A 195 16.12 -10.98 -0.59
N GLY A 196 15.36 -11.91 -0.01
CA GLY A 196 15.80 -12.65 1.16
C GLY A 196 15.72 -11.90 2.49
N ASP A 197 15.24 -10.66 2.52
CA ASP A 197 14.84 -10.02 3.78
C ASP A 197 13.77 -10.86 4.51
N GLU A 198 13.70 -10.74 5.84
CA GLU A 198 12.84 -11.58 6.65
C GLU A 198 11.82 -10.74 7.44
N LEU A 199 10.57 -11.21 7.47
CA LEU A 199 9.59 -10.83 8.49
C LEU A 199 9.65 -11.82 9.64
N PRO A 200 9.55 -11.35 10.90
CA PRO A 200 9.54 -12.24 12.06
C PRO A 200 8.26 -13.10 12.07
N GLU A 201 8.26 -14.12 12.91
CA GLU A 201 7.02 -14.76 13.30
C GLU A 201 6.14 -13.74 14.04
N VAL A 202 4.88 -13.60 13.61
CA VAL A 202 3.93 -12.64 14.16
C VAL A 202 2.53 -13.21 14.11
N SER A 203 1.73 -12.90 15.12
CA SER A 203 0.30 -13.17 15.13
C SER A 203 -0.46 -11.85 15.29
N TRP A 204 -1.52 -11.67 14.49
CA TRP A 204 -2.35 -10.48 14.51
C TRP A 204 -3.77 -10.82 14.07
N SER A 205 -4.79 -10.23 14.68
CA SER A 205 -6.19 -10.38 14.24
C SER A 205 -6.65 -11.86 14.07
N GLY A 206 -6.10 -12.80 14.86
CA GLY A 206 -6.40 -14.24 14.75
C GLY A 206 -5.67 -14.99 13.63
N VAL A 207 -4.79 -14.33 12.89
CA VAL A 207 -3.86 -14.93 11.93
C VAL A 207 -2.52 -15.14 12.60
N SER A 208 -1.84 -16.23 12.27
CA SER A 208 -0.44 -16.47 12.63
C SER A 208 0.37 -16.67 11.36
N MET A 209 1.47 -15.93 11.23
CA MET A 209 2.43 -16.07 10.15
C MET A 209 3.76 -16.50 10.76
N PRO A 210 4.35 -17.63 10.32
CA PRO A 210 5.68 -18.01 10.75
C PRO A 210 6.70 -17.02 10.20
N LYS A 211 7.94 -17.09 10.69
CA LYS A 211 9.05 -16.35 10.11
C LYS A 211 9.08 -16.54 8.58
N THR A 212 9.07 -15.43 7.84
CA THR A 212 8.84 -15.43 6.39
C THR A 212 9.97 -14.73 5.65
N VAL A 213 10.56 -15.41 4.69
CA VAL A 213 11.58 -14.84 3.80
C VAL A 213 10.89 -14.22 2.58
N LEU A 214 11.20 -12.96 2.30
CA LEU A 214 10.62 -12.17 1.22
C LEU A 214 11.41 -12.35 -0.08
N GLY A 215 10.76 -12.90 -1.11
CA GLY A 215 11.39 -13.09 -2.42
C GLY A 215 11.06 -11.96 -3.40
N LEU A 216 12.07 -11.18 -3.81
CA LEU A 216 11.96 -10.13 -4.84
C LEU A 216 12.16 -10.63 -6.27
N GLN A 217 12.33 -11.94 -6.49
CA GLN A 217 12.41 -12.51 -7.84
C GLN A 217 11.21 -12.12 -8.75
N LEU A 218 10.04 -11.83 -8.16
CA LEU A 218 8.85 -11.31 -8.86
C LEU A 218 9.08 -9.98 -9.59
N MET A 219 10.13 -9.22 -9.27
CA MET A 219 10.47 -7.99 -10.00
C MET A 219 11.10 -8.25 -11.37
N ARG A 220 11.66 -9.44 -11.60
CA ARG A 220 12.29 -9.81 -12.88
C ARG A 220 11.22 -10.06 -13.93
N MET A 221 11.57 -9.90 -15.20
CA MET A 221 10.69 -10.29 -16.30
C MET A 221 10.70 -11.81 -16.49
N GLY A 222 9.58 -12.38 -16.94
CA GLY A 222 9.44 -13.81 -17.21
C GLY A 222 8.94 -14.60 -16.00
N CYS A 223 9.45 -15.82 -15.85
CA CYS A 223 9.18 -16.69 -14.71
C CYS A 223 10.47 -16.96 -13.93
N ASP A 224 10.34 -17.23 -12.64
CA ASP A 224 11.47 -17.72 -11.85
C ASP A 224 11.73 -19.22 -12.09
N GLU A 225 12.75 -19.76 -11.43
CA GLU A 225 13.15 -21.17 -11.53
C GLU A 225 12.04 -22.16 -11.13
N LYS A 226 11.06 -21.71 -10.34
CA LYS A 226 9.90 -22.49 -9.91
C LYS A 226 8.68 -22.30 -10.83
N GLY A 227 8.84 -21.58 -11.94
CA GLY A 227 7.77 -21.28 -12.88
C GLY A 227 6.82 -20.18 -12.42
N ARG A 228 7.10 -19.49 -11.29
CA ARG A 228 6.25 -18.40 -10.81
C ARG A 228 6.40 -17.19 -11.73
N THR A 229 5.28 -16.68 -12.21
CA THR A 229 5.24 -15.54 -13.12
C THR A 229 5.67 -14.24 -12.41
N SER A 230 6.31 -13.35 -13.16
CA SER A 230 6.66 -12.00 -12.68
C SER A 230 5.45 -11.21 -12.18
N TRP A 231 5.70 -10.25 -11.29
CA TRP A 231 4.70 -9.28 -10.84
C TRP A 231 4.02 -8.60 -12.03
N LEU A 232 4.81 -8.13 -13.00
CA LEU A 232 4.27 -7.45 -14.18
C LEU A 232 3.29 -8.34 -14.96
N ALA A 233 3.64 -9.61 -15.19
CA ALA A 233 2.77 -10.55 -15.89
C ALA A 233 1.47 -10.82 -15.11
N ARG A 234 1.56 -11.03 -13.79
CA ARG A 234 0.39 -11.23 -12.91
C ARG A 234 -0.55 -10.03 -12.95
N MET A 235 -0.01 -8.82 -12.80
CA MET A 235 -0.81 -7.60 -12.77
C MET A 235 -1.40 -7.24 -14.14
N ILE A 236 -0.71 -7.57 -15.23
CA ILE A 236 -1.27 -7.46 -16.59
C ILE A 236 -2.44 -8.43 -16.75
N ALA A 237 -2.30 -9.69 -16.32
CA ALA A 237 -3.38 -10.67 -16.40
C ALA A 237 -4.61 -10.22 -15.60
N LEU A 238 -4.44 -9.73 -14.37
CA LEU A 238 -5.53 -9.15 -13.57
C LEU A 238 -6.21 -7.96 -14.27
N ARG A 239 -5.42 -7.06 -14.85
CA ARG A 239 -5.95 -5.91 -15.60
C ARG A 239 -6.75 -6.36 -16.81
N ASP A 240 -6.28 -7.37 -17.52
CA ASP A 240 -6.94 -7.88 -18.72
C ASP A 240 -8.23 -8.65 -18.36
N GLU A 241 -8.27 -9.31 -17.21
CA GLU A 241 -9.47 -9.99 -16.69
C GLU A 241 -10.53 -8.99 -16.16
N MET A 242 -10.13 -8.05 -15.30
CA MET A 242 -11.06 -7.22 -14.52
C MET A 242 -11.24 -5.81 -15.10
N GLY A 243 -10.30 -5.36 -15.94
CA GLY A 243 -10.21 -3.98 -16.38
C GLY A 243 -9.60 -3.05 -15.32
N PRO A 244 -9.01 -1.92 -15.76
CA PRO A 244 -8.32 -0.99 -14.86
C PRO A 244 -9.26 -0.31 -13.86
N PHE A 245 -10.52 -0.07 -14.22
CA PHE A 245 -11.49 0.60 -13.35
C PHE A 245 -11.94 -0.27 -12.18
N ALA A 246 -12.14 -1.58 -12.40
CA ALA A 246 -12.50 -2.48 -11.31
C ALA A 246 -11.34 -2.61 -10.30
N LEU A 247 -10.11 -2.77 -10.78
CA LEU A 247 -8.92 -2.82 -9.93
C LEU A 247 -8.76 -1.53 -9.11
N ALA A 248 -8.86 -0.36 -9.76
CA ALA A 248 -8.79 0.92 -9.07
C ALA A 248 -9.92 1.12 -8.06
N TYR A 249 -11.13 0.63 -8.38
CA TYR A 249 -12.27 0.68 -7.47
C TYR A 249 -12.01 -0.16 -6.21
N LEU A 250 -11.58 -1.42 -6.36
CA LEU A 250 -11.27 -2.30 -5.23
C LEU A 250 -10.12 -1.75 -4.36
N GLU A 251 -9.06 -1.22 -4.97
CA GLU A 251 -7.99 -0.49 -4.27
C GLU A 251 -8.55 0.68 -3.44
N THR A 252 -9.44 1.47 -4.05
CA THR A 252 -10.06 2.64 -3.42
C THR A 252 -10.91 2.26 -2.20
N LEU A 253 -11.63 1.12 -2.25
CA LEU A 253 -12.43 0.66 -1.12
C LEU A 253 -11.55 0.34 0.10
N LEU A 254 -10.44 -0.39 -0.09
CA LEU A 254 -9.52 -0.67 1.01
C LEU A 254 -8.85 0.61 1.53
N ARG A 255 -8.41 1.50 0.63
CA ARG A 255 -7.83 2.80 1.02
C ARG A 255 -8.81 3.65 1.82
N ALA A 256 -10.09 3.67 1.43
CA ALA A 256 -11.12 4.39 2.15
C ALA A 256 -11.35 3.79 3.55
N ALA A 257 -11.35 2.46 3.68
CA ALA A 257 -11.48 1.77 4.96
C ALA A 257 -10.32 2.11 5.91
N ASP A 258 -9.07 1.98 5.43
CA ASP A 258 -7.87 2.32 6.21
C ASP A 258 -7.87 3.79 6.68
N MET A 259 -8.23 4.72 5.80
CA MET A 259 -8.33 6.14 6.17
C MET A 259 -9.42 6.42 7.21
N ARG A 260 -10.57 5.74 7.13
CA ARG A 260 -11.67 5.88 8.10
C ARG A 260 -11.29 5.29 9.46
N ALA A 261 -10.71 4.09 9.47
CA ALA A 261 -10.18 3.46 10.68
C ALA A 261 -9.15 4.37 11.36
N SER A 262 -8.16 4.84 10.59
CA SER A 262 -7.13 5.77 11.08
C SER A 262 -7.71 7.07 11.65
N ALA A 263 -8.76 7.62 11.04
CA ALA A 263 -9.43 8.81 11.55
C ALA A 263 -10.21 8.54 12.85
N ALA A 264 -10.90 7.40 12.95
CA ALA A 264 -11.63 7.00 14.15
C ALA A 264 -10.68 6.70 15.32
N GLU A 265 -9.56 6.02 15.05
CA GLU A 265 -8.49 5.78 16.01
C GLU A 265 -7.94 7.09 16.57
N ALA A 266 -7.62 8.05 15.70
CA ALA A 266 -7.14 9.37 16.10
C ALA A 266 -8.14 10.13 16.99
N TYR A 267 -9.45 9.93 16.77
CA TYR A 267 -10.49 10.50 17.63
C TYR A 267 -10.58 9.82 18.99
N ARG A 268 -10.41 8.48 19.04
CA ARG A 268 -10.40 7.73 20.31
C ARG A 268 -9.16 8.01 21.17
N THR A 269 -8.07 8.45 20.54
CA THR A 269 -6.80 8.71 21.21
C THR A 269 -6.59 10.18 21.59
N ALA A 270 -7.34 11.12 21.02
CA ALA A 270 -7.35 12.55 21.39
C ALA A 270 -7.98 12.80 22.77
#